data_AF-A0A3C0ZF42-F1
#
_entry.id   AF-A0A3C0ZF42-F1
#
_cell.length_a   1.000
_cell.length_b   1.000
_cell.length_c   1.000
_cell.angle_alpha   90.00
_cell.angle_beta   90.00
_cell.angle_gamma   90.00
#
_symmetry.space_group_name_H-M   'P 1'
#
loop_
_entity.id
_entity.type
_entity.pdbx_description
1 polymer ?
#
loop_
_entity_poly.entity_id
_entity_poly.type
_entity_poly.pdbx_seq_one_letter_code
_entity_poly.pdbx_strand_id
1 'polypeptide(L)'
;YFNFFANKALQARVYLYMNDYDNSLKSAQEVIDSKVYTLYSNENWVKSWTGMFGTESILELGVYPNEADAGTSSLGAMFRRKGHGSTAILGNFIAADPFLAKLKKDETDVRWGVMAYDEVGTTHLGAVYKYSGSTTLAGDKNSTANSTAVNIKVIRLSEVYLIAAEAALLKSSPDKVLAANYLNAIRQRSPKLDVATSGTITLDMIADERSKELLGEGHRFFDMMRWNKSITFDDDLGNISTTNRQKTIDRTFFKTILPISLDEMNANPAIANQQNTGY
;
A
#
# COMPACT_ATOMS: atom_id res chain seq x y z
N TYR A 1 14.78 -8.17 -10.83
CA TYR A 1 15.44 -7.16 -11.69
C TYR A 1 14.39 -6.22 -12.26
N PHE A 2 14.75 -4.96 -12.52
CA PHE A 2 13.88 -4.07 -13.31
C PHE A 2 13.81 -4.58 -14.74
N ASN A 3 12.59 -4.83 -15.21
CA ASN A 3 12.32 -5.14 -16.60
C ASN A 3 11.55 -3.99 -17.26
N PHE A 4 11.24 -4.15 -18.54
CA PHE A 4 10.47 -3.17 -19.30
C PHE A 4 9.13 -2.81 -18.62
N PHE A 5 8.38 -3.80 -18.13
CA PHE A 5 7.08 -3.56 -17.50
C PHE A 5 7.16 -2.91 -16.12
N ALA A 6 8.21 -3.19 -15.34
CA ALA A 6 8.50 -2.49 -14.10
C ALA A 6 8.78 -1.01 -14.37
N ASN A 7 9.54 -0.69 -15.42
CA ASN A 7 9.75 0.69 -15.86
C ASN A 7 8.44 1.36 -16.30
N LYS A 8 7.59 0.65 -17.05
CA LYS A 8 6.28 1.19 -17.49
C LYS A 8 5.31 1.41 -16.34
N ALA A 9 5.24 0.49 -15.38
CA ALA A 9 4.42 0.65 -14.19
C ALA A 9 4.90 1.82 -13.31
N LEU A 10 6.22 1.96 -13.12
CA LEU A 10 6.79 3.11 -12.42
C LEU A 10 6.51 4.43 -13.16
N GLN A 11 6.67 4.44 -14.49
CA GLN A 11 6.34 5.58 -15.33
C GLN A 11 4.86 5.99 -15.19
N ALA A 12 3.94 5.02 -15.17
CA ALA A 12 2.52 5.30 -14.94
C ALA A 12 2.29 5.97 -13.58
N ARG A 13 2.94 5.48 -12.51
CA ARG A 13 2.87 6.10 -11.16
C ARG A 13 3.40 7.53 -11.15
N VAL A 14 4.54 7.79 -11.82
CA VAL A 14 5.13 9.13 -11.91
C VAL A 14 4.20 10.09 -12.64
N TYR A 15 3.68 9.70 -13.81
CA TYR A 15 2.72 10.53 -14.55
C TYR A 15 1.46 10.79 -13.74
N LEU A 16 0.95 9.81 -13.01
CA LEU A 16 -0.20 9.99 -12.12
C LEU A 16 0.08 11.08 -11.07
N TYR A 17 1.29 11.09 -10.48
CA TYR A 17 1.67 12.06 -9.45
C TYR A 17 1.93 13.46 -10.03
N MET A 18 2.30 13.54 -11.31
CA MET A 18 2.41 14.79 -12.07
C MET A 18 1.04 15.31 -12.58
N ASN A 19 -0.05 14.59 -12.33
CA ASN A 19 -1.38 14.82 -12.91
C ASN A 19 -1.41 14.75 -14.45
N ASP A 20 -0.43 14.08 -15.06
CA ASP A 20 -0.43 13.75 -16.48
C ASP A 20 -1.20 12.44 -16.71
N TYR A 21 -2.52 12.52 -16.56
CA TYR A 21 -3.39 11.36 -16.58
C TYR A 21 -3.44 10.67 -17.95
N ASP A 22 -3.25 11.40 -19.04
CA ASP A 22 -3.23 10.81 -20.38
C ASP A 22 -2.02 9.88 -20.58
N ASN A 23 -0.81 10.35 -20.22
CA ASN A 23 0.37 9.49 -20.27
C ASN A 23 0.38 8.42 -19.17
N SER A 24 -0.17 8.72 -18.00
CA SER A 24 -0.36 7.74 -16.92
C SER A 24 -1.21 6.55 -17.39
N LEU A 25 -2.36 6.82 -18.01
CA LEU A 25 -3.24 5.77 -18.52
C LEU A 25 -2.54 4.95 -19.60
N LYS A 26 -1.88 5.61 -20.55
CA LYS A 26 -1.14 4.94 -21.63
C LYS A 26 -0.08 3.98 -21.10
N SER A 27 0.76 4.43 -20.17
CA SER A 27 1.81 3.59 -19.56
C SER A 27 1.21 2.43 -18.76
N ALA A 28 0.09 2.64 -18.06
CA ALA A 28 -0.59 1.58 -17.32
C ALA A 28 -1.20 0.52 -18.27
N GLN A 29 -1.79 0.96 -19.39
CA GLN A 29 -2.36 0.07 -20.41
C GLN A 29 -1.29 -0.79 -21.07
N GLU A 30 -0.10 -0.27 -21.36
CA GLU A 30 1.01 -1.07 -21.90
C GLU A 30 1.35 -2.28 -20.99
N VAL A 31 1.24 -2.13 -19.68
CA VAL A 31 1.45 -3.22 -18.72
C VAL A 31 0.24 -4.15 -18.68
N ILE A 32 -0.97 -3.61 -18.53
CA ILE A 32 -2.22 -4.38 -18.39
C ILE A 32 -2.54 -5.20 -19.65
N ASP A 33 -2.28 -4.65 -20.84
CA ASP A 33 -2.62 -5.26 -22.12
C ASP A 33 -1.55 -6.23 -22.63
N SER A 34 -0.34 -6.19 -22.06
CA SER A 34 0.71 -7.19 -22.33
C SER A 34 0.30 -8.62 -21.96
N LYS A 35 -0.61 -8.77 -20.99
CA LYS A 35 -1.02 -10.06 -20.38
C LYS A 35 0.14 -10.90 -19.83
N VAL A 36 1.32 -10.30 -19.63
CA VAL A 36 2.46 -10.94 -18.97
C VAL A 36 2.17 -11.17 -17.48
N TYR A 37 1.35 -10.31 -16.89
CA TYR A 37 0.88 -10.41 -15.51
C TYR A 37 -0.63 -10.59 -15.47
N THR A 38 -1.10 -11.31 -14.45
CA THR A 38 -2.52 -11.64 -14.28
C THR A 38 -2.95 -11.43 -12.84
N LEU A 39 -4.10 -10.76 -12.66
CA LEU A 39 -4.72 -10.56 -11.35
C LEU A 39 -5.06 -11.91 -10.72
N TYR A 40 -4.82 -12.04 -9.42
CA TYR A 40 -5.24 -13.20 -8.67
C TYR A 40 -6.77 -13.30 -8.62
N SER A 41 -7.27 -14.52 -8.69
CA SER A 41 -8.63 -14.82 -8.25
C SER A 41 -8.75 -14.57 -6.74
N ASN A 42 -9.97 -14.33 -6.28
CA ASN A 42 -10.26 -14.17 -4.86
C ASN A 42 -9.79 -15.38 -4.02
N GLU A 43 -9.91 -16.59 -4.56
CA GLU A 43 -9.44 -17.83 -3.91
C GLU A 43 -7.92 -17.84 -3.70
N ASN A 44 -7.16 -17.27 -4.64
CA ASN A 44 -5.70 -17.31 -4.63
C ASN A 44 -5.06 -16.05 -4.05
N TRP A 45 -5.81 -14.96 -3.87
CA TRP A 45 -5.25 -13.67 -3.45
C TRP A 45 -4.56 -13.77 -2.08
N VAL A 46 -5.19 -14.39 -1.08
CA VAL A 46 -4.58 -14.55 0.26
C VAL A 46 -3.34 -15.44 0.20
N LYS A 47 -3.42 -16.57 -0.50
CA LYS A 47 -2.31 -17.53 -0.68
C LYS A 47 -1.12 -16.91 -1.41
N SER A 48 -1.37 -15.93 -2.29
CA SER A 48 -0.31 -15.27 -3.05
C SER A 48 0.75 -14.58 -2.17
N TRP A 49 0.37 -14.20 -0.95
CA TRP A 49 1.25 -13.52 -0.02
C TRP A 49 2.28 -14.45 0.64
N THR A 50 2.17 -15.77 0.45
CA THR A 50 3.15 -16.75 0.97
C THR A 50 4.25 -17.10 -0.04
N GLY A 51 4.17 -16.60 -1.28
CA GLY A 51 5.11 -16.93 -2.36
C GLY A 51 5.80 -15.71 -2.99
N MET A 52 6.89 -16.01 -3.70
CA MET A 52 7.64 -15.07 -4.54
C MET A 52 7.24 -15.13 -6.01
N PHE A 53 7.54 -14.07 -6.76
CA PHE A 53 7.35 -13.98 -8.21
C PHE A 53 5.94 -14.35 -8.68
N GLY A 54 4.97 -13.83 -7.95
CA GLY A 54 3.55 -14.05 -8.20
C GLY A 54 3.05 -13.53 -9.55
N THR A 55 1.88 -13.99 -10.00
CA THR A 55 1.30 -13.56 -11.29
C THR A 55 0.96 -12.07 -11.35
N GLU A 56 0.71 -11.43 -10.20
CA GLU A 56 0.54 -9.98 -10.10
C GLU A 56 1.85 -9.22 -9.90
N SER A 57 2.97 -9.90 -9.66
CA SER A 57 4.18 -9.26 -9.14
C SER A 57 5.07 -8.75 -10.26
N ILE A 58 5.15 -7.42 -10.41
CA ILE A 58 5.90 -6.77 -11.49
C ILE A 58 7.34 -6.51 -11.05
N LEU A 59 7.53 -6.03 -9.81
CA LEU A 59 8.83 -5.79 -9.22
C LEU A 59 8.84 -6.28 -7.77
N GLU A 60 9.81 -7.15 -7.46
CA GLU A 60 10.09 -7.61 -6.11
C GLU A 60 11.53 -7.31 -5.69
N LEU A 61 11.71 -6.98 -4.42
CA LEU A 61 13.00 -7.08 -3.76
C LEU A 61 13.10 -8.46 -3.10
N GLY A 62 14.09 -9.23 -3.53
CA GLY A 62 14.37 -10.53 -2.98
C GLY A 62 14.79 -10.41 -1.52
N VAL A 63 14.15 -11.18 -0.64
CA VAL A 63 14.57 -11.34 0.75
C VAL A 63 15.20 -12.72 0.87
N TYR A 64 16.51 -12.79 1.04
CA TYR A 64 17.22 -14.08 1.14
C TYR A 64 17.88 -14.22 2.51
N PRO A 65 17.90 -15.43 3.09
CA PRO A 65 18.69 -15.69 4.29
C PRO A 65 20.13 -15.22 4.09
N ASN A 66 20.63 -14.36 5.00
CA ASN A 66 21.96 -13.73 5.01
C ASN A 66 22.19 -12.54 4.07
N GLU A 67 21.21 -12.13 3.25
CA GLU A 67 21.34 -10.96 2.35
C GLU A 67 20.38 -9.83 2.71
N ALA A 68 19.33 -10.13 3.48
CA ALA A 68 18.32 -9.17 3.90
C ALA A 68 18.05 -9.30 5.40
N ASP A 69 17.58 -8.20 6.02
CA ASP A 69 17.10 -8.24 7.40
C ASP A 69 15.83 -9.09 7.47
N ALA A 70 16.01 -10.35 7.85
CA ALA A 70 14.98 -11.29 8.22
C ALA A 70 14.81 -11.33 9.75
N GLY A 71 15.28 -10.33 10.47
CA GLY A 71 15.17 -10.22 11.92
C GLY A 71 14.10 -9.20 12.33
N THR A 72 14.39 -8.54 13.44
CA THR A 72 13.40 -7.74 14.18
C THR A 72 13.09 -6.38 13.55
N SER A 73 13.85 -5.93 12.56
CA SER A 73 13.57 -4.67 11.83
C SER A 73 12.97 -4.92 10.44
N SER A 74 12.65 -6.17 10.12
CA SER A 74 12.01 -6.55 8.87
C SER A 74 10.58 -6.01 8.77
N LEU A 75 10.08 -5.74 7.55
CA LEU A 75 8.69 -5.26 7.36
C LEU A 75 7.66 -6.20 7.99
N GLY A 76 7.86 -7.51 7.84
CA GLY A 76 7.04 -8.53 8.46
C GLY A 76 7.01 -8.44 9.98
N ALA A 77 8.16 -8.21 10.62
CA ALA A 77 8.25 -7.95 12.05
C ALA A 77 7.44 -6.70 12.46
N MET A 78 7.54 -5.61 11.70
CA MET A 78 6.89 -4.34 12.04
C MET A 78 5.35 -4.36 11.92
N PHE A 79 4.77 -5.19 11.05
CA PHE A 79 3.30 -5.23 10.83
C PHE A 79 2.58 -6.37 11.57
N ARG A 80 3.32 -7.24 12.28
CA ARG A 80 2.76 -8.44 12.93
C ARG A 80 2.61 -8.29 14.42
N ARG A 81 1.74 -9.12 14.99
CA ARG A 81 1.59 -9.29 16.43
C ARG A 81 2.63 -10.23 17.05
N LYS A 82 3.10 -9.89 18.25
CA LYS A 82 3.80 -10.80 19.16
C LYS A 82 3.00 -12.08 19.43
N GLY A 83 3.67 -13.22 19.43
CA GLY A 83 3.09 -14.53 19.74
C GLY A 83 2.31 -15.17 18.59
N HIS A 84 2.05 -14.46 17.49
CA HIS A 84 1.69 -15.14 16.25
C HIS A 84 2.93 -15.82 15.68
N GLY A 85 2.87 -17.11 15.34
CA GLY A 85 4.03 -17.90 14.91
C GLY A 85 5.16 -17.89 15.95
N SER A 86 6.40 -17.72 15.51
CA SER A 86 7.58 -17.62 16.39
C SER A 86 7.95 -16.17 16.77
N THR A 87 7.06 -15.20 16.53
CA THR A 87 7.37 -13.77 16.78
C THR A 87 7.44 -13.46 18.28
N ALA A 88 8.58 -12.98 18.76
CA ALA A 88 8.84 -12.58 20.15
C ALA A 88 8.80 -11.05 20.38
N ILE A 89 8.76 -10.25 19.32
CA ILE A 89 8.71 -8.78 19.36
C ILE A 89 7.29 -8.25 19.15
N LEU A 90 7.04 -7.02 19.58
CA LEU A 90 5.78 -6.31 19.33
C LEU A 90 5.75 -5.75 17.90
N GLY A 91 4.57 -5.70 17.29
CA GLY A 91 4.35 -4.95 16.06
C GLY A 91 4.42 -3.44 16.26
N ASN A 92 4.94 -2.73 15.27
CA ASN A 92 5.10 -1.28 15.28
C ASN A 92 3.95 -0.56 14.55
N PHE A 93 3.29 -1.23 13.61
CA PHE A 93 2.23 -0.67 12.78
C PHE A 93 0.96 -1.50 12.89
N ILE A 94 -0.15 -0.80 13.11
CA ILE A 94 -1.50 -1.36 13.17
C ILE A 94 -2.42 -0.53 12.27
N ALA A 95 -3.39 -1.18 11.64
CA ALA A 95 -4.40 -0.48 10.85
C ALA A 95 -5.35 0.29 11.78
N ALA A 96 -5.69 1.52 11.41
CA ALA A 96 -6.60 2.37 12.17
C ALA A 96 -8.06 1.92 12.06
N ASP A 97 -8.90 2.27 13.04
CA ASP A 97 -10.33 1.95 13.06
C ASP A 97 -11.08 2.46 11.80
N PRO A 98 -10.84 3.68 11.29
CA PRO A 98 -11.46 4.13 10.04
C PRO A 98 -11.10 3.27 8.82
N PHE A 99 -9.93 2.62 8.81
CA PHE A 99 -9.57 1.67 7.77
C PHE A 99 -10.36 0.38 7.94
N LEU A 100 -10.41 -0.19 9.14
CA LEU A 100 -11.16 -1.42 9.42
C LEU A 100 -12.65 -1.25 9.14
N ALA A 101 -13.22 -0.08 9.43
CA ALA A 101 -14.60 0.26 9.08
C ALA A 101 -14.86 0.22 7.56
N LYS A 102 -13.89 0.64 6.74
CA LYS A 102 -13.99 0.53 5.26
C LYS A 102 -13.97 -0.90 4.79
N LEU A 103 -13.09 -1.72 5.38
CA LEU A 103 -13.00 -3.13 5.04
C LEU A 103 -14.27 -3.89 5.48
N LYS A 104 -14.86 -3.50 6.63
CA LYS A 104 -16.10 -4.08 7.16
C LYS A 104 -17.37 -3.75 6.36
N LYS A 105 -17.31 -2.80 5.41
CA LYS A 105 -18.42 -2.56 4.47
C LYS A 105 -18.80 -3.83 3.70
N ASP A 106 -17.87 -4.77 3.54
CA ASP A 106 -18.12 -6.13 3.09
C ASP A 106 -17.39 -7.12 4.01
N GLU A 107 -18.13 -7.81 4.86
CA GLU A 107 -17.58 -8.85 5.75
C GLU A 107 -16.96 -10.04 5.00
N THR A 108 -17.27 -10.18 3.71
CA THR A 108 -16.70 -11.20 2.82
C THR A 108 -15.54 -10.70 1.96
N ASP A 109 -15.02 -9.49 2.23
CA ASP A 109 -13.82 -8.98 1.57
C ASP A 109 -12.62 -9.89 1.82
N VAL A 110 -12.01 -10.41 0.74
CA VAL A 110 -10.92 -11.39 0.86
C VAL A 110 -9.67 -10.83 1.54
N ARG A 111 -9.53 -9.49 1.61
CA ARG A 111 -8.40 -8.85 2.28
C ARG A 111 -8.43 -9.01 3.79
N TRP A 112 -9.57 -9.38 4.39
CA TRP A 112 -9.60 -9.87 5.77
C TRP A 112 -8.66 -11.05 5.99
N GLY A 113 -8.39 -11.87 4.95
CA GLY A 113 -7.50 -13.02 5.05
C GLY A 113 -6.02 -12.70 5.30
N VAL A 114 -5.59 -11.44 5.14
CA VAL A 114 -4.24 -10.98 5.54
C VAL A 114 -4.25 -10.11 6.79
N MET A 115 -5.40 -9.92 7.42
CA MET A 115 -5.53 -9.19 8.69
C MET A 115 -5.59 -10.18 9.85
N ALA A 116 -5.04 -9.81 11.00
CA ALA A 116 -5.24 -10.55 12.24
C ALA A 116 -5.23 -9.61 13.45
N TYR A 117 -5.43 -10.17 14.63
CA TYR A 117 -5.35 -9.41 15.87
C TYR A 117 -3.98 -8.77 16.03
N ASP A 118 -3.92 -7.60 16.65
CA ASP A 118 -2.68 -6.85 16.93
C ASP A 118 -2.44 -6.62 18.42
N GLU A 119 -1.54 -5.68 18.73
CA GLU A 119 -1.11 -5.37 20.10
C GLU A 119 -2.18 -4.64 20.93
N VAL A 120 -3.24 -4.10 20.30
CA VAL A 120 -4.32 -3.41 21.01
C VAL A 120 -5.20 -4.39 21.80
N GLY A 121 -5.37 -5.61 21.29
CA GLY A 121 -6.21 -6.61 21.96
C GLY A 121 -6.55 -7.81 21.09
N THR A 122 -7.53 -8.59 21.53
CA THR A 122 -7.99 -9.81 20.84
C THR A 122 -9.24 -9.59 19.97
N THR A 123 -9.64 -8.34 19.76
CA THR A 123 -10.82 -7.97 18.96
C THR A 123 -10.49 -7.01 17.81
N HIS A 124 -9.39 -6.26 17.93
CA HIS A 124 -8.95 -5.32 16.91
C HIS A 124 -8.03 -6.03 15.90
N LEU A 125 -8.43 -6.01 14.62
CA LEU A 125 -7.79 -6.76 13.52
C LEU A 125 -6.84 -5.88 12.70
N GLY A 126 -5.91 -5.15 13.35
CA GLY A 126 -5.04 -4.20 12.67
C GLY A 126 -3.68 -4.72 12.24
N ALA A 127 -3.28 -5.95 12.60
CA ALA A 127 -2.01 -6.54 12.15
C ALA A 127 -2.12 -6.99 10.68
N VAL A 128 -1.06 -6.81 9.89
CA VAL A 128 -1.05 -7.04 8.43
C VAL A 128 0.00 -8.06 8.03
N TYR A 129 -0.42 -9.15 7.37
CA TYR A 129 0.42 -10.31 7.11
C TYR A 129 0.97 -10.41 5.69
N LYS A 130 0.84 -9.35 4.89
CA LYS A 130 1.38 -9.27 3.51
C LYS A 130 2.89 -9.55 3.42
N TYR A 131 3.66 -9.16 4.44
CA TYR A 131 5.12 -9.36 4.49
C TYR A 131 5.57 -10.62 5.24
N SER A 132 4.61 -11.47 5.59
CA SER A 132 4.86 -12.66 6.42
C SER A 132 4.11 -13.90 5.97
N GLY A 133 3.33 -13.79 4.90
CA GLY A 133 2.50 -14.85 4.33
C GLY A 133 1.26 -15.18 5.16
N SER A 134 1.43 -15.49 6.45
CA SER A 134 0.34 -15.87 7.35
C SER A 134 0.68 -15.62 8.82
N THR A 135 -0.30 -15.81 9.70
CA THR A 135 -0.12 -15.78 11.17
C THR A 135 0.89 -16.81 11.67
N THR A 136 1.02 -17.93 10.98
CA THR A 136 1.95 -19.02 11.32
C THR A 136 3.34 -18.88 10.70
N LEU A 137 3.64 -17.75 10.03
CA LEU A 137 4.88 -17.58 9.23
C LEU A 137 5.00 -18.61 8.09
N ALA A 138 3.87 -19.02 7.51
CA ALA A 138 3.90 -19.80 6.29
C ALA A 138 4.46 -18.92 5.15
N GLY A 139 5.76 -19.03 4.90
CA GLY A 139 6.44 -18.38 3.80
C GLY A 139 7.63 -19.22 3.33
N ASP A 140 8.28 -18.76 2.29
CA ASP A 140 9.23 -19.55 1.49
C ASP A 140 10.67 -19.46 1.98
N LYS A 141 10.94 -18.74 3.08
CA LYS A 141 12.29 -18.49 3.60
C LYS A 141 12.70 -19.38 4.77
N ASN A 142 11.88 -20.37 5.16
CA ASN A 142 12.13 -21.34 6.24
C ASN A 142 12.72 -20.72 7.52
N SER A 143 12.25 -19.53 7.88
CA SER A 143 12.89 -18.76 8.95
C SER A 143 12.35 -19.12 10.32
N THR A 144 13.27 -19.31 11.27
CA THR A 144 12.98 -19.80 12.62
C THR A 144 12.96 -18.71 13.69
N ALA A 145 13.32 -17.46 13.36
CA ALA A 145 13.38 -16.35 14.32
C ALA A 145 12.88 -15.00 13.77
N ASN A 146 11.67 -14.58 14.16
CA ASN A 146 11.15 -13.19 14.04
C ASN A 146 11.09 -12.55 12.62
N SER A 147 11.04 -13.35 11.55
CA SER A 147 11.33 -12.86 10.19
C SER A 147 10.16 -12.54 9.28
N THR A 148 10.38 -11.61 8.34
CA THR A 148 9.74 -11.63 7.02
C THR A 148 9.89 -12.98 6.35
N ALA A 149 8.78 -13.54 5.90
CA ALA A 149 8.75 -14.88 5.32
C ALA A 149 8.65 -14.85 3.78
N VAL A 150 8.68 -13.66 3.15
CA VAL A 150 8.47 -13.46 1.71
C VAL A 150 9.21 -12.23 1.17
N ASN A 151 9.36 -12.18 -0.16
CA ASN A 151 9.88 -11.01 -0.88
C ASN A 151 9.00 -9.76 -0.69
N ILE A 152 9.61 -8.57 -0.82
CA ILE A 152 8.89 -7.30 -0.80
C ILE A 152 8.37 -7.02 -2.22
N LYS A 153 7.05 -7.06 -2.39
CA LYS A 153 6.38 -6.70 -3.64
C LYS A 153 6.30 -5.17 -3.74
N VAL A 154 7.12 -4.56 -4.61
CA VAL A 154 7.26 -3.10 -4.74
C VAL A 154 6.27 -2.52 -5.76
N ILE A 155 6.00 -3.27 -6.82
CA ILE A 155 5.02 -2.92 -7.85
C ILE A 155 4.21 -4.17 -8.16
N ARG A 156 2.89 -4.06 -8.04
CA ARG A 156 1.95 -5.14 -8.39
C ARG A 156 0.98 -4.67 -9.47
N LEU A 157 0.47 -5.62 -10.25
CA LEU A 157 -0.53 -5.36 -11.28
C LEU A 157 -1.78 -4.69 -10.69
N SER A 158 -2.19 -5.06 -9.47
CA SER A 158 -3.31 -4.41 -8.78
C SER A 158 -3.13 -2.90 -8.61
N GLU A 159 -1.91 -2.42 -8.36
CA GLU A 159 -1.62 -0.99 -8.33
C GLU A 159 -1.82 -0.35 -9.71
N VAL A 160 -1.34 -1.00 -10.76
CA VAL A 160 -1.42 -0.51 -12.14
C VAL A 160 -2.88 -0.38 -12.60
N TYR A 161 -3.75 -1.33 -12.23
CA TYR A 161 -5.20 -1.21 -12.47
C TYR A 161 -5.80 0.01 -11.74
N LEU A 162 -5.40 0.26 -10.49
CA LEU A 162 -5.89 1.42 -9.74
C LEU A 162 -5.35 2.75 -10.29
N ILE A 163 -4.11 2.77 -10.78
CA ILE A 163 -3.56 3.91 -11.54
C ILE A 163 -4.38 4.14 -12.82
N ALA A 164 -4.67 3.08 -13.58
CA ALA A 164 -5.45 3.16 -14.81
C ALA A 164 -6.89 3.64 -14.55
N ALA A 165 -7.53 3.17 -13.47
CA ALA A 165 -8.86 3.61 -13.06
C ALA A 165 -8.90 5.12 -12.78
N GLU A 166 -7.92 5.61 -11.99
CA GLU A 166 -7.82 7.02 -11.65
C GLU A 166 -7.52 7.89 -12.87
N ALA A 167 -6.53 7.48 -13.66
CA ALA A 167 -6.11 8.20 -14.86
C ALA A 167 -7.23 8.26 -15.91
N ALA A 168 -7.97 7.17 -16.13
CA ALA A 168 -9.13 7.16 -17.03
C ALA A 168 -10.26 8.09 -16.54
N LEU A 169 -10.43 8.24 -15.23
CA LEU A 169 -11.44 9.13 -14.65
C LEU A 169 -11.04 10.62 -14.77
N LEU A 170 -9.75 10.94 -14.66
CA LEU A 170 -9.26 12.32 -14.50
C LEU A 170 -8.57 12.91 -15.73
N LYS A 171 -8.28 12.11 -16.77
CA LYS A 171 -7.70 12.59 -18.03
C LYS A 171 -8.52 13.68 -18.71
N SER A 172 -7.88 14.40 -19.62
CA SER A 172 -8.46 15.53 -20.36
C SER A 172 -9.84 15.24 -20.97
N SER A 173 -10.02 14.03 -21.49
CA SER A 173 -11.31 13.47 -21.92
C SER A 173 -11.65 12.23 -21.09
N PRO A 174 -12.36 12.38 -19.94
CA PRO A 174 -12.66 11.27 -19.03
C PRO A 174 -13.38 10.10 -19.70
N ASP A 175 -12.90 8.89 -19.46
CA ASP A 175 -13.57 7.65 -19.85
C ASP A 175 -14.07 6.93 -18.59
N LYS A 176 -15.31 7.26 -18.20
CA LYS A 176 -15.92 6.72 -16.98
C LYS A 176 -16.24 5.23 -17.07
N VAL A 177 -16.51 4.71 -18.27
CA VAL A 177 -16.76 3.27 -18.46
C VAL A 177 -15.46 2.51 -18.23
N LEU A 178 -14.37 2.97 -18.84
CA LEU A 178 -13.05 2.38 -18.66
C LEU A 178 -12.56 2.49 -17.22
N ALA A 179 -12.74 3.64 -16.57
CA ALA A 179 -12.40 3.83 -15.16
C ALA A 179 -13.16 2.85 -14.24
N ALA A 180 -14.47 2.69 -14.46
CA ALA A 180 -15.28 1.73 -13.71
C ALA A 180 -14.81 0.28 -13.93
N ASN A 181 -14.46 -0.09 -15.16
CA ASN A 181 -13.95 -1.43 -15.48
C ASN A 181 -12.63 -1.74 -14.76
N TYR A 182 -11.67 -0.82 -14.78
CA TYR A 182 -10.40 -1.00 -14.06
C TYR A 182 -10.59 -1.05 -12.54
N LEU A 183 -11.48 -0.21 -11.99
CA LEU A 183 -11.82 -0.26 -10.57
C LEU A 183 -12.44 -1.62 -10.21
N ASN A 184 -13.43 -2.09 -10.98
CA ASN A 184 -14.16 -3.32 -10.71
C ASN A 184 -13.27 -4.57 -10.76
N ALA A 185 -12.23 -4.56 -11.60
CA ALA A 185 -11.23 -5.63 -11.65
C ALA A 185 -10.51 -5.84 -10.31
N ILE A 186 -10.41 -4.82 -9.46
CA ILE A 186 -9.88 -4.90 -8.10
C ILE A 186 -11.00 -4.99 -7.07
N ARG A 187 -12.08 -4.24 -7.25
CA ARG A 187 -13.23 -4.20 -6.32
C ARG A 187 -13.91 -5.56 -6.16
N GLN A 188 -13.75 -6.50 -7.09
CA GLN A 188 -14.18 -7.88 -6.92
C GLN A 188 -13.63 -8.56 -5.65
N ARG A 189 -12.55 -8.04 -5.05
CA ARG A 189 -12.06 -8.46 -3.72
C ARG A 189 -13.13 -8.32 -2.62
N SER A 190 -14.06 -7.38 -2.80
CA SER A 190 -15.26 -7.16 -1.98
C SER A 190 -16.53 -7.56 -2.77
N PRO A 191 -16.89 -8.85 -2.85
CA PRO A 191 -17.97 -9.33 -3.72
C PRO A 191 -19.37 -8.79 -3.39
N LYS A 192 -19.61 -8.25 -2.18
CA LYS A 192 -20.91 -7.66 -1.80
C LYS A 192 -21.00 -6.16 -2.05
N LEU A 193 -19.92 -5.50 -2.48
CA LEU A 193 -20.00 -4.09 -2.86
C LEU A 193 -20.65 -3.95 -4.24
N ASP A 194 -21.46 -2.91 -4.40
CA ASP A 194 -22.04 -2.57 -5.70
C ASP A 194 -20.93 -2.37 -6.75
N VAL A 195 -21.19 -2.92 -7.94
CA VAL A 195 -20.37 -2.75 -9.13
C VAL A 195 -20.37 -1.28 -9.52
N ALA A 196 -19.19 -0.69 -9.70
CA ALA A 196 -19.08 0.67 -10.19
C ALA A 196 -19.57 0.72 -11.65
N THR A 197 -20.30 1.78 -12.01
CA THR A 197 -20.72 2.05 -13.38
C THR A 197 -20.18 3.40 -13.82
N SER A 198 -20.33 3.74 -15.09
CA SER A 198 -20.00 5.10 -15.57
C SER A 198 -20.81 6.20 -14.88
N GLY A 199 -21.98 5.88 -14.32
CA GLY A 199 -22.82 6.81 -13.57
C GLY A 199 -22.45 6.94 -12.09
N THR A 200 -21.78 5.94 -11.50
CA THR A 200 -21.46 5.93 -10.06
C THR A 200 -19.99 6.11 -9.75
N ILE A 201 -19.09 5.86 -10.70
CA ILE A 201 -17.63 5.96 -10.49
C ILE A 201 -17.22 7.36 -10.00
N THR A 202 -16.43 7.39 -8.93
CA THR A 202 -15.87 8.61 -8.34
C THR A 202 -14.42 8.40 -7.90
N LEU A 203 -13.69 9.50 -7.71
CA LEU A 203 -12.33 9.44 -7.16
C LEU A 203 -12.31 8.84 -5.75
N ASP A 204 -13.34 9.09 -4.93
CA ASP A 204 -13.41 8.52 -3.58
C ASP A 204 -13.60 7.00 -3.58
N MET A 205 -14.34 6.45 -4.55
CA MET A 205 -14.43 4.99 -4.73
C MET A 205 -13.08 4.38 -5.08
N ILE A 206 -12.32 5.04 -5.96
CA ILE A 206 -10.97 4.61 -6.34
C ILE A 206 -10.01 4.75 -5.13
N ALA A 207 -10.09 5.86 -4.40
CA ALA A 207 -9.28 6.11 -3.23
C ALA A 207 -9.54 5.12 -2.08
N ASP A 208 -10.80 4.73 -1.86
CA ASP A 208 -11.16 3.70 -0.89
C ASP A 208 -10.65 2.33 -1.31
N GLU A 209 -10.82 1.95 -2.59
CA GLU A 209 -10.34 0.67 -3.09
C GLU A 209 -8.81 0.58 -3.07
N ARG A 210 -8.13 1.66 -3.46
CA ARG A 210 -6.67 1.79 -3.40
C ARG A 210 -6.14 1.73 -1.97
N SER A 211 -6.85 2.32 -1.01
CA SER A 211 -6.51 2.22 0.42
C SER A 211 -6.60 0.78 0.94
N LYS A 212 -7.64 0.02 0.55
CA LYS A 212 -7.82 -1.39 0.94
C LYS A 212 -6.78 -2.28 0.28
N GLU A 213 -6.60 -2.16 -1.04
CA GLU A 213 -5.72 -3.03 -1.82
C GLU A 213 -4.25 -2.83 -1.46
N LEU A 214 -3.81 -1.58 -1.22
CA LEU A 214 -2.40 -1.23 -1.02
C LEU A 214 -2.03 -0.96 0.45
N LEU A 215 -2.84 -1.45 1.40
CA LEU A 215 -2.51 -1.36 2.84
C LEU A 215 -1.11 -1.94 3.10
N GLY A 216 -0.28 -1.20 3.84
CA GLY A 216 1.07 -1.60 4.22
C GLY A 216 2.14 -1.37 3.14
N GLU A 217 1.75 -1.06 1.90
CA GLU A 217 2.66 -0.96 0.74
C GLU A 217 3.23 0.45 0.52
N GLY A 218 3.05 1.38 1.46
CA GLY A 218 3.69 2.71 1.43
C GLY A 218 3.01 3.77 0.56
N HIS A 219 1.76 3.56 0.12
CA HIS A 219 1.08 4.49 -0.80
C HIS A 219 0.24 5.58 -0.12
N ARG A 220 -0.43 5.23 0.99
CA ARG A 220 -1.55 6.04 1.52
C ARG A 220 -1.17 7.48 1.85
N PHE A 221 0.01 7.71 2.42
CA PHE A 221 0.49 9.06 2.73
C PHE A 221 0.54 9.93 1.47
N PHE A 222 1.26 9.47 0.44
CA PHE A 222 1.43 10.20 -0.81
C PHE A 222 0.10 10.39 -1.57
N ASP A 223 -0.76 9.38 -1.56
CA ASP A 223 -2.10 9.46 -2.15
C ASP A 223 -2.93 10.59 -1.50
N MET A 224 -2.89 10.72 -0.18
CA MET A 224 -3.61 11.79 0.51
C MET A 224 -3.03 13.18 0.20
N MET A 225 -1.70 13.30 0.15
CA MET A 225 -1.04 14.57 -0.17
C MET A 225 -1.35 15.03 -1.60
N ARG A 226 -1.23 14.13 -2.59
CA ARG A 226 -1.46 14.47 -4.01
C ARG A 226 -2.92 14.75 -4.33
N TRP A 227 -3.86 14.11 -3.63
CA TRP A 227 -5.29 14.44 -3.74
C TRP A 227 -5.71 15.67 -2.95
N ASN A 228 -4.78 16.36 -2.28
CA ASN A 228 -5.09 17.47 -1.38
C ASN A 228 -6.14 17.10 -0.33
N LYS A 229 -6.00 15.90 0.26
CA LYS A 229 -6.87 15.39 1.33
C LYS A 229 -6.11 15.37 2.65
N SER A 230 -6.83 15.57 3.75
CA SER A 230 -6.24 15.53 5.10
C SER A 230 -6.15 14.10 5.64
N ILE A 231 -5.09 13.82 6.40
CA ILE A 231 -4.93 12.63 7.22
C ILE A 231 -5.27 13.01 8.65
N THR A 232 -6.35 12.43 9.19
CA THR A 232 -6.66 12.49 10.63
C THR A 232 -6.17 11.19 11.26
N PHE A 233 -5.30 11.31 12.25
CA PHE A 233 -4.78 10.15 12.94
C PHE A 233 -5.75 9.62 13.98
N ASP A 234 -5.72 8.29 14.16
CA ASP A 234 -6.52 7.57 15.11
C ASP A 234 -5.83 7.56 16.49
N ASP A 235 -5.96 8.68 17.20
CA ASP A 235 -5.36 8.90 18.52
C ASP A 235 -6.05 8.10 19.64
N ASP A 236 -7.27 7.63 19.41
CA ASP A 236 -8.08 6.95 20.44
C ASP A 236 -7.76 5.44 20.52
N LEU A 237 -6.89 4.94 19.61
CA LEU A 237 -6.50 3.55 19.51
C LEU A 237 -5.48 3.14 20.59
N GLY A 238 -5.82 2.13 21.40
CA GLY A 238 -4.87 1.47 22.31
C GLY A 238 -4.48 2.23 23.58
N ASN A 239 -5.28 3.18 24.05
CA ASN A 239 -5.00 4.02 25.23
C ASN A 239 -3.66 4.78 25.16
N ILE A 240 -3.18 5.11 23.96
CA ILE A 240 -1.92 5.83 23.77
C ILE A 240 -2.20 7.34 23.79
N SER A 241 -1.71 8.05 24.81
CA SER A 241 -1.84 9.52 24.86
C SER A 241 -0.87 10.19 23.88
N THR A 242 -1.40 10.89 22.89
CA THR A 242 -0.63 11.65 21.90
C THR A 242 -0.68 13.15 22.19
N THR A 243 0.30 13.66 22.92
CA THR A 243 0.29 15.05 23.41
C THR A 243 1.02 16.06 22.50
N ASN A 244 1.90 15.59 21.62
CA ASN A 244 2.88 16.46 20.93
C ASN A 244 2.77 16.46 19.39
N ARG A 245 1.72 15.86 18.82
CA ARG A 245 1.54 15.78 17.36
C ARG A 245 0.27 16.50 16.93
N GLN A 246 0.30 17.06 15.71
CA GLN A 246 -0.91 17.58 15.07
C GLN A 246 -1.83 16.41 14.67
N LYS A 247 -3.07 16.41 15.18
CA LYS A 247 -4.05 15.33 14.96
C LYS A 247 -4.47 15.16 13.51
N THR A 248 -4.62 16.29 12.79
CA THR A 248 -5.00 16.31 11.38
C THR A 248 -3.98 17.09 10.58
N ILE A 249 -3.35 16.43 9.62
CA ILE A 249 -2.37 17.03 8.71
C ILE A 249 -2.90 17.02 7.28
N ASP A 250 -2.45 17.96 6.47
CA ASP A 250 -2.63 17.96 5.02
C ASP A 250 -1.33 18.41 4.34
N ARG A 251 -1.34 18.55 3.02
CA ARG A 251 -0.14 18.90 2.24
C ARG A 251 0.48 20.27 2.60
N THR A 252 -0.21 21.13 3.35
CA THR A 252 0.32 22.43 3.82
C THR A 252 1.10 22.31 5.12
N PHE A 253 0.98 21.18 5.83
CA PHE A 253 1.76 20.93 7.03
C PHE A 253 3.22 20.68 6.66
N PHE A 254 4.12 21.54 7.14
CA PHE A 254 5.52 21.56 6.70
C PHE A 254 6.29 20.25 6.93
N LYS A 255 5.92 19.45 7.94
CA LYS A 255 6.54 18.14 8.20
C LYS A 255 6.03 17.01 7.30
N THR A 256 5.23 17.32 6.28
CA THR A 256 4.91 16.37 5.20
C THR A 256 6.09 16.16 4.25
N ILE A 257 7.07 17.07 4.26
CA ILE A 257 8.34 16.95 3.56
C ILE A 257 9.43 16.84 4.62
N LEU A 258 10.28 15.81 4.54
CA LEU A 258 11.37 15.62 5.49
C LEU A 258 12.39 16.78 5.38
N PRO A 259 13.06 17.18 6.47
CA PRO A 259 14.12 18.17 6.39
C PRO A 259 15.29 17.64 5.54
N ILE A 260 16.00 18.55 4.90
CA ILE A 260 17.34 18.26 4.38
C ILE A 260 18.21 17.86 5.57
N SER A 261 18.92 16.74 5.44
CA SER A 261 19.75 16.18 6.52
C SER A 261 20.74 17.21 7.04
N LEU A 262 20.95 17.24 8.36
CA LEU A 262 21.95 18.10 8.98
C LEU A 262 23.36 17.78 8.46
N ASP A 263 23.66 16.49 8.23
CA ASP A 263 24.96 16.07 7.69
C ASP A 263 25.18 16.63 6.28
N GLU A 264 24.13 16.67 5.46
CA GLU A 264 24.19 17.25 4.11
C GLU A 264 24.40 18.76 4.17
N MET A 265 23.69 19.46 5.07
CA MET A 265 23.88 20.91 5.26
C MET A 265 25.29 21.26 5.78
N ASN A 266 25.86 20.41 6.65
CA ASN A 266 27.22 20.59 7.16
C ASN A 266 28.27 20.34 6.07
N ALA A 267 28.08 19.32 5.24
CA ALA A 267 28.98 18.98 4.14
C ALA A 267 28.88 19.95 2.95
N ASN A 268 27.70 20.51 2.71
CA ASN A 268 27.41 21.44 1.63
C ASN A 268 26.70 22.70 2.16
N PRO A 269 27.42 23.68 2.76
CA PRO A 269 26.80 24.85 3.38
C PRO A 269 25.89 25.67 2.46
N ALA A 270 26.06 25.60 1.13
CA ALA A 270 25.21 26.30 0.17
C ALA A 270 23.77 25.73 0.13
N ILE A 271 23.56 24.46 0.49
CA ILE A 271 22.23 23.82 0.55
C ILE A 271 21.46 24.19 1.82
N ALA A 272 22.13 24.68 2.87
CA ALA A 272 21.48 25.08 4.11
C ALA A 272 20.42 26.18 3.89
N ASN A 273 20.69 27.11 2.96
CA ASN A 273 19.75 28.16 2.56
C ASN A 273 18.57 27.65 1.71
N GLN A 274 18.57 26.37 1.34
CA GLN A 274 17.52 25.68 0.58
C GLN A 274 16.72 24.70 1.44
N GLN A 275 16.83 24.80 2.77
CA GLN A 275 16.05 23.98 3.69
C GLN A 275 14.55 24.11 3.43
N ASN A 276 13.82 23.00 3.63
CA ASN A 276 12.38 22.98 3.54
C ASN A 276 11.77 23.95 4.57
N THR A 277 10.84 24.78 4.10
CA THR A 277 10.21 25.82 4.93
C THR A 277 9.69 25.27 6.25
N GLY A 278 10.03 25.91 7.36
CA GLY A 278 9.57 25.53 8.71
C GLY A 278 10.54 24.66 9.52
N TYR A 279 11.64 24.19 8.91
CA TYR A 279 12.75 23.53 9.60
C TYR A 279 13.93 24.48 9.86
#